data_AF-A0A7C1UMK1-F1
#
_entry.id   AF-A0A7C1UMK1-F1
#
_cell.length_a   1.000
_cell.length_b   1.000
_cell.length_c   1.000
_cell.angle_alpha   90.00
_cell.angle_beta   90.00
_cell.angle_gamma   90.00
#
_symmetry.space_group_name_H-M   'P 1'
#
loop_
_entity.id
_entity.type
_entity.pdbx_description
1 polymer ?
#
loop_
_entity_poly.entity_id
_entity_poly.type
_entity_poly.pdbx_seq_one_letter_code
_entity_poly.pdbx_strand_id
1 'polypeptide(L)'
;MNLFTVLGRSAVIGALACLLMAMGAVAQAEIRFYKLTKHGGLKRQVFMRNDDKPGCHNTSGTRKVHRIAVIDFTHCSVYAEKDCKDKSVLPAYWKKKPDRKETKLTIGSRWYLNPDENIKVRAWRCVK
;
A
#
# COMPACT_ATOMS: atom_id res chain seq x y z
N MET A 1 -35.86 -21.17 62.64
CA MET A 1 -34.61 -21.95 62.68
C MET A 1 -34.05 -22.02 61.26
N ASN A 2 -32.85 -21.43 61.04
CA ASN A 2 -31.71 -21.85 60.21
C ASN A 2 -31.97 -22.56 58.85
N LEU A 3 -31.25 -22.37 57.73
CA LEU A 3 -29.92 -21.81 57.44
C LEU A 3 -29.73 -21.72 55.90
N PHE A 4 -29.08 -20.66 55.42
CA PHE A 4 -28.14 -20.50 54.28
C PHE A 4 -27.97 -21.52 53.11
N THR A 5 -27.80 -20.94 51.91
CA THR A 5 -26.98 -21.35 50.71
C THR A 5 -27.38 -22.60 49.92
N VAL A 6 -27.32 -22.64 48.58
CA VAL A 6 -26.10 -22.58 47.74
C VAL A 6 -26.38 -21.99 46.35
N LEU A 7 -25.53 -21.03 45.94
CA LEU A 7 -25.36 -20.54 44.57
C LEU A 7 -24.65 -21.61 43.71
N GLY A 8 -25.34 -22.12 42.70
CA GLY A 8 -24.80 -23.06 41.70
C GLY A 8 -24.37 -22.35 40.42
N ARG A 9 -23.06 -22.11 40.31
CA ARG A 9 -22.34 -21.55 39.16
C ARG A 9 -22.52 -22.40 37.90
N SER A 10 -22.85 -21.80 36.75
CA SER A 10 -22.39 -22.23 35.42
C SER A 10 -23.00 -21.38 34.30
N ALA A 11 -22.46 -20.18 34.09
CA ALA A 11 -22.74 -19.40 32.87
C ALA A 11 -21.58 -18.46 32.55
N VAL A 12 -20.34 -18.96 32.57
CA VAL A 12 -19.17 -18.13 32.21
C VAL A 12 -18.16 -18.96 31.42
N ILE A 13 -18.57 -19.60 30.32
CA ILE A 13 -17.61 -20.22 29.38
C ILE A 13 -17.91 -19.84 27.91
N GLY A 14 -18.98 -19.07 27.62
CA GLY A 14 -19.37 -18.74 26.24
C GLY A 14 -18.74 -17.46 25.64
N ALA A 15 -18.24 -16.53 26.47
CA ALA A 15 -17.86 -15.19 25.99
C ALA A 15 -16.38 -15.01 25.61
N LEU A 16 -15.50 -15.95 25.96
CA LEU A 16 -14.05 -15.78 25.76
C LEU A 16 -13.58 -16.05 24.32
N ALA A 17 -14.36 -16.79 23.52
CA ALA A 17 -13.96 -17.15 22.15
C ALA A 17 -14.18 -16.01 21.13
N CYS A 18 -15.09 -15.07 21.39
CA CYS A 18 -15.40 -14.00 20.44
C CYS A 18 -14.42 -12.81 20.53
N LEU A 19 -13.71 -12.65 21.67
CA LEU A 19 -12.77 -11.55 21.86
C LEU A 19 -11.40 -11.77 21.19
N LEU A 20 -11.06 -13.01 20.83
CA LEU A 20 -9.76 -13.36 20.24
C LEU A 20 -9.65 -13.12 18.73
N MET A 21 -10.76 -12.83 18.03
CA MET A 21 -10.74 -12.58 16.57
C MET A 21 -10.73 -11.09 16.18
N ALA A 22 -10.67 -10.17 17.14
CA ALA A 22 -10.60 -8.73 16.88
C ALA A 22 -9.17 -8.17 16.91
N MET A 23 -8.14 -9.02 16.74
CA MET A 23 -6.81 -8.52 16.38
C MET A 23 -6.87 -8.03 14.94
N GLY A 24 -7.23 -6.76 14.76
CA GLY A 24 -7.22 -6.10 13.46
C GLY A 24 -5.89 -6.37 12.77
N ALA A 25 -5.95 -6.92 11.55
CA ALA A 25 -4.76 -7.12 10.74
C ALA A 25 -4.05 -5.76 10.64
N VAL A 26 -2.87 -5.65 11.26
CA VAL A 26 -2.02 -4.46 11.12
C VAL A 26 -1.73 -4.37 9.63
N ALA A 27 -2.25 -3.32 8.97
CA ALA A 27 -2.00 -3.10 7.56
C ALA A 27 -0.49 -2.89 7.39
N GLN A 28 0.18 -3.88 6.79
CA GLN A 28 1.61 -3.74 6.51
C GLN A 28 1.78 -2.66 5.44
N ALA A 29 2.72 -1.74 5.69
CA ALA A 29 3.07 -0.71 4.71
C ALA A 29 3.48 -1.35 3.40
N GLU A 30 3.00 -0.81 2.27
CA GLU A 30 3.21 -1.38 0.96
C GLU A 30 3.00 -0.34 -0.14
N ILE A 31 3.89 -0.32 -1.14
CA ILE A 31 3.68 0.39 -2.41
C ILE A 31 3.37 -0.61 -3.53
N ARG A 32 2.19 -0.48 -4.15
CA ARG A 32 1.77 -1.36 -5.24
C ARG A 32 1.84 -0.66 -6.58
N PHE A 33 2.36 -1.37 -7.58
CA PHE A 33 2.52 -0.87 -8.94
C PHE A 33 1.58 -1.61 -9.89
N TYR A 34 0.93 -0.89 -10.80
CA TYR A 34 -0.03 -1.45 -11.74
C TYR A 34 0.33 -1.05 -13.17
N LYS A 35 0.21 -2.00 -14.09
CA LYS A 35 0.36 -1.80 -15.53
C LYS A 35 -1.02 -1.69 -16.18
N LEU A 36 -1.20 -0.73 -17.08
CA LEU A 36 -2.33 -0.67 -17.99
C LEU A 36 -2.19 -1.75 -19.08
N THR A 37 -3.21 -2.58 -19.22
CA THR A 37 -3.29 -3.63 -20.23
C THR A 37 -3.90 -3.10 -21.52
N LYS A 38 -3.75 -3.86 -22.63
CA LYS A 38 -4.33 -3.50 -23.93
C LYS A 38 -5.86 -3.36 -23.93
N HIS A 39 -6.53 -3.94 -22.93
CA HIS A 39 -7.99 -3.89 -22.78
C HIS A 39 -8.45 -2.82 -21.77
N GLY A 40 -7.59 -1.88 -21.40
CA GLY A 40 -7.91 -0.82 -20.43
C GLY A 40 -7.92 -1.27 -18.95
N GLY A 41 -7.78 -2.57 -18.68
CA GLY A 41 -7.68 -3.10 -17.31
C GLY A 41 -6.33 -2.82 -16.65
N LEU A 42 -6.29 -2.87 -15.32
CA LEU A 42 -5.07 -2.71 -14.53
C LEU A 42 -4.60 -4.05 -13.97
N LYS A 43 -3.34 -4.39 -14.24
CA LYS A 43 -2.69 -5.60 -13.71
C LYS A 43 -1.62 -5.21 -12.69
N ARG A 44 -1.71 -5.73 -11.46
CA ARG A 44 -0.67 -5.55 -10.43
C ARG A 44 0.65 -6.16 -10.94
N GLN A 45 1.75 -5.45 -10.75
CA GLN A 45 3.08 -5.99 -10.98
C GLN A 45 3.52 -6.86 -9.80
N VAL A 46 4.09 -8.00 -10.14
CA VAL A 46 4.66 -8.97 -9.19
C VAL A 46 6.18 -8.88 -9.19
N PHE A 47 6.83 -9.41 -8.15
CA PHE A 47 8.28 -9.38 -7.96
C PHE A 47 8.85 -7.95 -7.85
N MET A 48 8.14 -7.08 -7.15
CA MET A 48 8.66 -5.81 -6.64
C MET A 48 9.28 -6.12 -5.28
N ARG A 49 10.62 -6.18 -5.22
CA ARG A 49 11.33 -6.52 -3.97
C ARG A 49 11.32 -5.33 -3.03
N ASN A 50 11.09 -5.55 -1.74
CA ASN A 50 11.06 -4.50 -0.71
C ASN A 50 9.97 -3.44 -0.98
N ASP A 51 8.86 -3.84 -1.60
CA ASP A 51 7.70 -2.96 -1.76
C ASP A 51 6.99 -2.67 -0.43
N ASP A 52 7.34 -3.38 0.64
CA ASP A 52 6.86 -3.23 2.00
C ASP A 52 7.84 -2.53 2.97
N LYS A 53 9.02 -2.11 2.48
CA LYS A 53 10.07 -1.49 3.31
C LYS A 53 10.28 -0.02 2.98
N PRO A 54 10.56 0.84 3.99
CA PRO A 54 10.98 2.21 3.73
C PRO A 54 12.38 2.25 3.09
N GLY A 55 12.80 3.43 2.64
CA GLY A 55 14.08 3.66 1.99
C GLY A 55 14.02 3.62 0.47
N CYS A 56 15.18 3.71 -0.17
CA CYS A 56 15.32 3.69 -1.62
C CYS A 56 15.55 2.26 -2.13
N HIS A 57 14.75 1.84 -3.11
CA HIS A 57 14.84 0.51 -3.73
C HIS A 57 14.81 0.61 -5.25
N ASN A 58 15.62 -0.23 -5.89
CA ASN A 58 15.66 -0.36 -7.34
C ASN A 58 14.69 -1.44 -7.81
N THR A 59 14.10 -1.22 -8.99
CA THR A 59 13.34 -2.28 -9.67
C THR A 59 14.26 -3.36 -10.19
N SER A 60 13.79 -4.62 -10.17
CA SER A 60 14.40 -5.65 -11.01
C SER A 60 14.08 -5.37 -12.47
N GLY A 61 15.10 -4.99 -13.24
CA GLY A 61 14.94 -4.50 -14.62
C GLY A 61 14.15 -3.18 -14.69
N THR A 62 13.71 -2.80 -15.87
CA THR A 62 12.84 -1.62 -16.05
C THR A 62 11.37 -2.04 -15.98
N ARG A 63 10.58 -1.39 -15.13
CA ARG A 63 9.15 -1.70 -14.94
C ARG A 63 8.28 -0.67 -15.64
N LYS A 64 7.25 -1.11 -16.38
CA LYS A 64 6.27 -0.22 -17.06
C LYS A 64 5.03 -0.03 -16.19
N VAL A 65 4.89 1.12 -15.56
CA VAL A 65 3.89 1.42 -14.53
C VAL A 65 2.94 2.52 -15.00
N HIS A 66 1.64 2.31 -14.80
CA HIS A 66 0.60 3.29 -15.08
C HIS A 66 0.03 3.89 -13.79
N ARG A 67 -0.30 3.04 -12.81
CA ARG A 67 -0.91 3.45 -11.53
C ARG A 67 -0.11 2.94 -10.35
N ILE A 68 -0.09 3.72 -9.27
CA ILE A 68 0.53 3.40 -7.99
C ILE A 68 -0.51 3.46 -6.88
N ALA A 69 -0.38 2.56 -5.92
CA ALA A 69 -1.05 2.67 -4.63
C ALA A 69 -0.02 2.73 -3.51
N VAL A 70 -0.22 3.63 -2.55
CA VAL A 70 0.59 3.78 -1.34
C VAL A 70 -0.28 3.42 -0.14
N ILE A 71 0.18 2.45 0.65
CA ILE A 71 -0.52 1.89 1.80
C ILE A 71 0.41 2.05 3.01
N ASP A 72 -0.07 2.71 4.07
CA ASP A 72 0.59 2.85 5.38
C ASP A 72 2.06 3.34 5.34
N PHE A 73 2.46 4.02 4.27
CA PHE A 73 3.64 4.89 4.22
C PHE A 73 3.18 6.35 4.31
N THR A 74 3.93 7.20 5.01
CA THR A 74 3.69 8.65 5.01
C THR A 74 3.67 9.20 3.58
N HIS A 75 4.68 8.86 2.78
CA HIS A 75 4.67 9.11 1.33
C HIS A 75 5.71 8.26 0.61
N CYS A 76 5.54 8.14 -0.72
CA CYS A 76 6.53 7.56 -1.61
C CYS A 76 6.81 8.46 -2.81
N SER A 77 7.99 8.29 -3.40
CA SER A 77 8.37 8.88 -4.69
C SER A 77 8.84 7.78 -5.64
N VAL A 78 8.64 7.96 -6.93
CA VAL A 78 9.09 7.03 -7.97
C VAL A 78 10.00 7.73 -8.96
N TYR A 79 10.91 6.97 -9.57
CA TYR A 79 12.03 7.54 -10.32
C TYR A 79 12.24 6.83 -11.66
N ALA A 80 12.63 7.61 -12.67
CA ALA A 80 12.96 7.11 -14.01
C ALA A 80 14.36 6.48 -14.07
N GLU A 81 15.26 6.88 -13.16
CA GLU A 81 16.59 6.30 -12.99
C GLU A 81 16.69 5.45 -11.72
N LYS A 82 17.77 4.70 -11.60
CA LYS A 82 18.08 3.92 -10.39
C LYS A 82 18.53 4.84 -9.25
N ASP A 83 18.62 4.26 -8.07
CA ASP A 83 19.24 4.84 -6.87
C ASP A 83 18.53 6.12 -6.39
N CYS A 84 17.24 6.24 -6.75
CA CYS A 84 16.37 7.36 -6.39
C CYS A 84 16.99 8.73 -6.70
N LYS A 85 17.66 8.84 -7.86
CA LYS A 85 18.31 10.08 -8.29
C LYS A 85 17.29 11.21 -8.39
N ASP A 86 17.48 12.26 -7.60
CA ASP A 86 16.46 13.31 -7.38
C ASP A 86 16.01 14.00 -8.68
N LYS A 87 16.93 14.21 -9.63
CA LYS A 87 16.62 14.79 -10.96
C LYS A 87 15.71 13.91 -11.84
N SER A 88 15.47 12.66 -11.45
CA SER A 88 14.69 11.68 -12.20
C SER A 88 13.33 11.36 -11.56
N VAL A 89 12.92 12.12 -10.53
CA VAL A 89 11.63 11.89 -9.88
C VAL A 89 10.48 12.08 -10.87
N LEU A 90 9.60 11.07 -10.92
CA LEU A 90 8.46 11.05 -11.81
C LEU A 90 7.26 11.68 -11.09
N PRO A 91 6.61 12.67 -11.72
CA PRO A 91 5.35 13.21 -11.19
C PRO A 91 4.20 12.22 -11.42
N ALA A 92 3.21 12.26 -10.54
CA ALA A 92 1.96 11.53 -10.69
C ALA A 92 0.75 12.45 -10.49
N TYR A 93 -0.37 12.05 -11.09
CA TYR A 93 -1.63 12.77 -11.07
C TYR A 93 -2.62 12.07 -10.15
N TRP A 94 -3.13 12.77 -9.14
CA TRP A 94 -4.18 12.21 -8.28
C TRP A 94 -5.49 12.08 -9.05
N LYS A 95 -6.07 10.87 -9.10
CA LYS A 95 -7.33 10.59 -9.81
C LYS A 95 -7.32 11.08 -11.28
N LYS A 96 -6.16 11.05 -11.95
CA LYS A 96 -5.93 11.56 -13.32
C LYS A 96 -6.20 13.06 -13.50
N LYS A 97 -6.20 13.85 -12.43
CA LYS A 97 -6.38 15.31 -12.49
C LYS A 97 -5.06 16.00 -12.87
N PRO A 98 -4.96 16.64 -14.05
CA PRO A 98 -3.70 17.23 -14.53
C PRO A 98 -3.15 18.34 -13.62
N ASP A 99 -4.05 19.09 -12.98
CA ASP A 99 -3.76 20.16 -12.01
C ASP A 99 -3.21 19.64 -10.68
N ARG A 100 -3.36 18.34 -10.39
CA ARG A 100 -2.92 17.71 -9.13
C ARG A 100 -1.72 16.81 -9.34
N LYS A 101 -0.64 17.43 -9.80
CA LYS A 101 0.63 16.79 -10.12
C LYS A 101 1.56 16.85 -8.91
N GLU A 102 1.92 15.70 -8.37
CA GLU A 102 2.75 15.60 -7.16
C GLU A 102 3.88 14.58 -7.35
N THR A 103 5.01 14.82 -6.70
CA THR A 103 6.16 13.90 -6.65
C THR A 103 6.25 13.12 -5.34
N LYS A 104 5.48 13.53 -4.32
CA LYS A 104 5.30 12.83 -3.05
C LYS A 104 3.91 12.23 -3.01
N LEU A 105 3.84 10.94 -3.29
CA LEU A 105 2.61 10.16 -3.34
C LEU A 105 2.21 9.80 -1.91
N THR A 106 1.20 10.49 -1.38
CA THR A 106 0.63 10.17 -0.06
C THR A 106 -0.28 8.94 -0.15
N ILE A 107 -0.77 8.47 1.01
CA ILE A 107 -1.64 7.29 1.11
C ILE A 107 -2.81 7.38 0.12
N GLY A 108 -3.02 6.32 -0.65
CA GLY A 108 -4.10 6.24 -1.63
C GLY A 108 -3.77 5.36 -2.82
N SER A 109 -4.80 4.95 -3.58
CA SER A 109 -4.68 3.96 -4.66
C SER A 109 -4.81 4.54 -6.07
N ARG A 110 -4.88 5.87 -6.20
CA ARG A 110 -5.25 6.57 -7.43
C ARG A 110 -4.17 7.56 -7.90
N TRP A 111 -2.90 7.21 -7.73
CA TRP A 111 -1.78 7.93 -8.33
C TRP A 111 -1.50 7.39 -9.72
N TYR A 112 -1.55 8.24 -10.74
CA TYR A 112 -1.33 7.86 -12.13
C TYR A 112 -0.07 8.55 -12.65
N LEU A 113 0.89 7.81 -13.21
CA LEU A 113 2.11 8.42 -13.78
C LEU A 113 1.83 9.09 -15.13
N ASN A 114 0.80 8.61 -15.83
CA ASN A 114 0.32 9.17 -17.08
C ASN A 114 -1.17 8.79 -17.24
N PRO A 115 -2.02 9.64 -17.85
CA PRO A 115 -3.42 9.34 -18.09
C PRO A 115 -3.67 8.12 -19.00
N ASP A 116 -2.77 7.86 -19.96
CA ASP A 116 -3.06 7.00 -21.12
C ASP A 116 -1.99 5.91 -21.36
N GLU A 117 -0.77 6.09 -20.89
CA GLU A 117 0.34 5.14 -21.13
C GLU A 117 1.01 4.60 -19.86
N ASN A 118 1.89 3.61 -20.05
CA ASN A 118 2.73 3.07 -18.99
C ASN A 118 4.11 3.73 -19.03
N ILE A 119 4.54 4.29 -17.90
CA ILE A 119 5.84 4.97 -17.74
C ILE A 119 6.90 4.01 -17.21
N LYS A 120 8.14 4.19 -17.68
CA LYS A 120 9.30 3.42 -17.19
C LYS A 120 9.68 3.90 -15.78
N VAL A 121 9.64 2.99 -14.82
CA VAL A 121 10.10 3.19 -13.44
C VAL A 121 11.31 2.30 -13.20
N ARG A 122 12.34 2.86 -12.55
CA ARG A 122 13.60 2.17 -12.23
C ARG A 122 13.93 2.15 -10.74
N ALA A 123 13.34 3.04 -9.95
CA ALA A 123 13.46 3.05 -8.50
C ALA A 123 12.24 3.68 -7.83
N TRP A 124 12.11 3.45 -6.53
CA TRP A 124 11.15 4.13 -5.66
C TRP A 124 11.78 4.37 -4.29
N ARG A 125 11.29 5.39 -3.59
CA ARG A 125 11.64 5.70 -2.21
C ARG A 125 10.38 5.85 -1.39
N CYS A 126 10.27 5.17 -0.26
CA CYS A 126 9.16 5.34 0.67
C CYS A 126 9.65 5.79 2.05
N VAL A 127 8.85 6.63 2.69
CA VAL A 127 9.05 7.09 4.07
C VAL A 127 7.89 6.56 4.89
N LYS A 128 8.19 5.88 5.99
CA LYS A 128 7.18 5.48 6.96
C LYS A 128 6.93 6.62 7.93
#